data_AF-A0A529NZB3-F1
#
_entry.id   AF-A0A529NZB3-F1
#
_cell.length_a   1.000
_cell.length_b   1.000
_cell.length_c   1.000
_cell.angle_alpha   90.00
_cell.angle_beta   90.00
_cell.angle_gamma   90.00
#
_symmetry.space_group_name_H-M   'P 1'
#
loop_
_entity.id
_entity.type
_entity.pdbx_description
1 polymer ?
#
loop_
_entity_poly.entity_id
_entity_poly.type
_entity_poly.pdbx_seq_one_letter_code
_entity_poly.pdbx_strand_id
1 'polypeptide(L)'
;YKQKGTGRARHHSARAPQFRGGGKAHGPVVRSHEHDLPKKVRALGLKHALSAKAKSASIIIVDELKLTEAKTKALVANFETLGLTNALVIGGAELDQNFKLAATNIPNIDVLPIQGINVYD
;
A
#
# COMPACT_ATOMS: atom_id res chain seq x y z
N TYR A 1 -36.20 21.67 -31.07
CA TYR A 1 -36.88 22.29 -32.25
C TYR A 1 -38.01 21.34 -32.71
N LYS A 2 -38.87 21.78 -33.64
CA LYS A 2 -40.02 20.98 -34.10
C LYS A 2 -39.59 19.64 -34.74
N GLN A 3 -40.36 18.58 -34.56
CA GLN A 3 -39.98 17.21 -34.99
C GLN A 3 -39.88 17.02 -36.53
N LYS A 4 -40.59 17.84 -37.31
CA LYS A 4 -40.60 17.83 -38.78
C LYS A 4 -40.55 19.26 -39.33
N GLY A 5 -40.22 19.39 -40.62
CA GLY A 5 -40.25 20.66 -41.36
C GLY A 5 -39.02 21.55 -41.19
N THR A 6 -37.92 21.03 -40.62
CA THR A 6 -36.71 21.82 -40.32
C THR A 6 -35.52 21.53 -41.23
N GLY A 7 -35.59 20.50 -42.09
CA GLY A 7 -34.47 20.07 -42.95
C GLY A 7 -33.26 19.49 -42.19
N ARG A 8 -33.34 19.35 -40.86
CA ARG A 8 -32.26 18.85 -39.99
C ARG A 8 -32.57 17.43 -39.50
N ALA A 9 -31.52 16.68 -39.15
CA ALA A 9 -31.66 15.38 -38.45
C ALA A 9 -32.46 15.55 -37.15
N ARG A 10 -33.30 14.58 -36.79
CA ARG A 10 -34.21 14.68 -35.63
C ARG A 10 -33.48 14.45 -34.31
N HIS A 11 -33.70 15.33 -33.34
CA HIS A 11 -33.12 15.27 -32.00
C HIS A 11 -34.16 15.68 -30.96
N HIS A 12 -34.19 14.90 -29.87
CA HIS A 12 -35.12 15.12 -28.78
C HIS A 12 -34.54 16.05 -27.70
N SER A 13 -33.27 15.85 -27.32
CA SER A 13 -32.60 16.62 -26.25
C SER A 13 -31.21 17.08 -26.67
N ALA A 14 -30.82 18.29 -26.26
CA ALA A 14 -29.46 18.81 -26.44
C ALA A 14 -28.43 18.14 -25.51
N ARG A 15 -28.89 17.41 -24.48
CA ARG A 15 -28.03 16.66 -23.54
C ARG A 15 -27.69 15.24 -24.01
N ALA A 16 -28.11 14.86 -25.21
CA ALA A 16 -27.82 13.55 -25.76
C ALA A 16 -26.30 13.33 -25.95
N PRO A 17 -25.79 12.11 -25.76
CA PRO A 17 -24.34 11.84 -25.66
C PRO A 17 -23.54 12.16 -26.92
N GLN A 18 -24.18 12.20 -28.09
CA GLN A 18 -23.54 12.58 -29.35
C GLN A 18 -23.22 14.08 -29.46
N PHE A 19 -23.77 14.93 -28.58
CA PHE A 19 -23.54 16.37 -28.60
C PHE A 19 -22.43 16.78 -27.62
N ARG A 20 -21.73 17.86 -27.96
CA ARG A 20 -20.76 18.51 -27.05
C ARG A 20 -21.48 18.99 -25.79
N GLY A 21 -20.98 18.60 -24.62
CA GLY A 21 -21.62 18.89 -23.33
C GLY A 21 -22.84 17.99 -23.01
N GLY A 22 -23.11 16.97 -23.83
CA GLY A 22 -24.08 15.92 -23.53
C GLY A 22 -23.60 14.93 -22.46
N GLY A 23 -24.49 14.06 -22.01
CA GLY A 23 -24.17 13.02 -21.03
C GLY A 23 -23.19 11.96 -21.57
N LYS A 24 -22.59 11.17 -20.68
CA LYS A 24 -21.69 10.06 -21.05
C LYS A 24 -22.41 8.72 -20.84
N ALA A 25 -22.66 7.96 -21.91
CA ALA A 25 -23.48 6.74 -21.87
C ALA A 25 -22.90 5.62 -20.99
N HIS A 26 -21.57 5.43 -21.03
CA HIS A 26 -20.85 4.49 -20.16
C HIS A 26 -19.77 5.25 -19.38
N GLY A 27 -20.22 6.09 -18.45
CA GLY A 27 -19.34 6.76 -17.50
C GLY A 27 -18.74 5.75 -16.50
N PRO A 28 -17.62 6.12 -15.84
CA PRO A 28 -17.11 5.32 -14.73
C PRO A 28 -18.17 5.27 -13.63
N VAL A 29 -18.40 4.08 -13.10
CA VAL A 29 -19.28 3.84 -11.95
C VAL A 29 -18.41 3.42 -10.78
N VAL A 30 -18.64 4.01 -9.61
CA VAL A 30 -17.93 3.62 -8.39
C VAL A 30 -18.25 2.17 -8.09
N ARG A 31 -17.21 1.34 -7.99
CA ARG A 31 -17.30 -0.07 -7.65
C ARG A 31 -16.12 -0.47 -6.77
N SER A 32 -16.30 -1.52 -5.98
CA SER A 32 -15.16 -2.16 -5.31
C SER A 32 -14.35 -3.00 -6.31
N HIS A 33 -13.04 -3.01 -6.11
CA HIS A 33 -12.08 -3.86 -6.84
C HIS A 33 -11.47 -4.94 -5.93
N GLU A 34 -11.92 -5.04 -4.69
CA GLU A 34 -11.44 -6.01 -3.71
C GLU A 34 -11.93 -7.42 -4.06
N HIS A 35 -11.07 -8.41 -3.83
CA HIS A 35 -11.41 -9.82 -3.94
C HIS A 35 -10.71 -10.61 -2.85
N ASP A 36 -11.44 -11.52 -2.22
CA ASP A 36 -10.91 -12.31 -1.11
C ASP A 36 -10.13 -13.54 -1.59
N LEU A 37 -9.13 -13.91 -0.80
CA LEU A 37 -8.35 -15.13 -0.97
C LEU A 37 -8.56 -16.09 0.21
N PRO A 38 -8.55 -17.42 -0.05
CA PRO A 38 -8.59 -18.42 1.01
C PRO A 38 -7.46 -18.20 2.02
N LYS A 39 -7.78 -18.37 3.32
CA LYS A 39 -6.82 -18.17 4.42
C LYS A 39 -5.52 -18.97 4.23
N LYS A 40 -5.63 -20.19 3.68
CA LYS A 40 -4.48 -21.07 3.39
C LYS A 40 -3.55 -20.46 2.34
N VAL A 41 -4.08 -19.83 1.30
CA VAL A 41 -3.29 -19.19 0.24
C VAL A 41 -2.56 -17.97 0.77
N ARG A 42 -3.22 -17.16 1.62
CA ARG A 42 -2.58 -16.02 2.29
C ARG A 42 -1.41 -16.45 3.18
N ALA A 43 -1.61 -17.47 4.00
CA ALA A 43 -0.55 -18.03 4.84
C ALA A 43 0.60 -18.62 4.01
N LEU A 44 0.29 -19.25 2.87
CA LEU A 44 1.30 -19.79 1.96
C LEU A 44 2.14 -18.68 1.30
N GLY A 45 1.51 -17.59 0.87
CA GLY A 45 2.20 -16.44 0.29
C GLY A 45 3.22 -15.83 1.25
N LEU A 46 2.86 -15.67 2.51
CA LEU A 46 3.76 -15.16 3.54
C LEU A 46 4.96 -16.09 3.78
N LYS A 47 4.71 -17.41 3.86
CA LYS A 47 5.79 -18.41 3.99
C LYS A 47 6.75 -18.35 2.80
N HIS A 48 6.24 -18.18 1.59
CA HIS A 48 7.08 -18.04 0.40
C HIS A 48 7.91 -16.76 0.42
N ALA A 49 7.32 -15.62 0.79
CA ALA A 49 8.05 -14.35 0.91
C ALA A 49 9.21 -14.46 1.91
N LEU A 50 8.95 -14.99 3.11
CA LEU A 50 9.99 -15.23 4.11
C LEU A 50 11.04 -16.24 3.64
N SER A 51 10.63 -17.33 2.99
CA SER A 51 11.56 -18.32 2.45
C SER A 51 12.47 -17.74 1.37
N ALA A 52 11.95 -16.86 0.50
CA ALA A 52 12.74 -16.17 -0.51
C ALA A 52 13.79 -15.25 0.14
N LYS A 53 13.39 -14.47 1.16
CA LYS A 53 14.30 -13.58 1.91
C LYS A 53 15.37 -14.36 2.68
N ALA A 54 15.00 -15.50 3.26
CA ALA A 54 15.93 -16.40 3.92
C ALA A 54 16.96 -16.95 2.93
N LYS A 55 16.51 -17.36 1.73
CA LYS A 55 17.38 -17.86 0.67
C LYS A 55 18.35 -16.80 0.14
N SER A 56 17.94 -15.54 0.09
CA SER A 56 18.80 -14.41 -0.28
C SER A 56 19.68 -13.89 0.87
N ALA A 57 19.68 -14.56 2.03
CA ALA A 57 20.40 -14.13 3.23
C ALA A 57 20.12 -12.68 3.65
N SER A 58 18.92 -12.17 3.34
CA SER A 58 18.51 -10.79 3.61
C SER A 58 17.64 -10.67 4.85
N ILE A 59 17.70 -11.65 5.75
CA ILE A 59 17.02 -11.63 7.04
C ILE A 59 18.07 -11.38 8.11
N ILE A 60 17.86 -10.33 8.90
CA ILE A 60 18.71 -10.00 10.05
C ILE A 60 17.85 -10.22 11.29
N ILE A 61 18.36 -11.02 12.22
CA ILE A 61 17.72 -11.26 13.52
C ILE A 61 18.43 -10.41 14.55
N VAL A 62 17.66 -9.59 15.26
CA VAL A 62 18.14 -8.71 16.34
C VAL A 62 17.46 -9.15 17.63
N ASP A 63 18.20 -9.14 18.73
CA ASP A 63 17.73 -9.61 20.04
C ASP A 63 16.66 -8.68 20.63
N GLU A 64 16.94 -7.36 20.63
CA GLU A 64 16.00 -6.36 21.13
C GLU A 64 15.89 -5.14 20.20
N LEU A 65 14.65 -4.70 19.97
CA LEU A 65 14.31 -3.48 19.24
C LEU A 65 13.82 -2.42 20.23
N LYS A 66 14.73 -1.89 21.06
CA LYS A 66 14.42 -0.89 22.09
C LYS A 66 15.28 0.35 21.94
N LEU A 67 14.70 1.51 22.20
CA LEU A 67 15.40 2.78 22.25
C LEU A 67 15.09 3.50 23.57
N THR A 68 16.13 3.89 24.31
CA THR A 68 15.98 4.68 25.55
C THR A 68 15.43 6.07 25.28
N GLU A 69 15.82 6.67 24.16
CA GLU A 69 15.32 7.96 23.68
C GLU A 69 14.85 7.85 22.23
N ALA A 70 13.74 8.50 21.87
CA ALA A 70 13.18 8.52 20.52
C ALA A 70 13.98 9.42 19.56
N LYS A 71 15.27 9.12 19.34
CA LYS A 71 16.18 9.89 18.47
C LYS A 71 16.41 9.20 17.13
N THR A 72 15.85 9.78 16.06
CA THR A 72 16.04 9.34 14.66
C THR A 72 17.51 9.24 14.26
N LYS A 73 18.34 10.23 14.62
CA LYS A 73 19.77 10.27 14.27
C LYS A 73 20.55 9.08 14.86
N ALA A 74 20.21 8.68 16.09
CA ALA A 74 20.85 7.52 16.73
C ALA A 74 20.43 6.22 16.02
N LEU A 75 19.16 6.12 15.63
CA LEU A 75 18.64 4.96 14.91
C LEU A 75 19.25 4.84 13.50
N VAL A 76 19.43 5.95 12.77
CA VAL A 76 20.08 5.95 11.45
C VAL A 76 21.53 5.47 11.55
N ALA A 77 22.30 5.94 12.54
CA ALA A 77 23.66 5.45 12.74
C ALA A 77 23.72 3.94 12.98
N ASN A 78 22.75 3.38 13.72
CA ASN A 78 22.65 1.93 13.93
C ASN A 78 22.26 1.18 12.64
N PHE A 79 21.43 1.76 11.77
CA PHE A 79 21.11 1.14 10.48
C PHE A 79 22.28 1.21 9.50
N GLU A 80 23.06 2.30 9.52
CA GLU A 80 24.27 2.44 8.70
C GLU A 80 25.33 1.39 9.05
N THR A 81 25.54 1.09 10.34
CA THR A 81 26.47 0.03 10.76
C THR A 81 26.01 -1.37 10.33
N LEU A 82 24.70 -1.57 10.21
CA LEU A 82 24.09 -2.81 9.69
C LEU A 82 23.99 -2.82 8.15
N GLY A 83 24.36 -1.74 7.47
CA GLY A 83 24.24 -1.59 6.01
C GLY A 83 22.79 -1.55 5.50
N LEU A 84 21.85 -1.19 6.36
CA LEU A 84 20.42 -1.17 6.06
C LEU A 84 20.00 0.17 5.47
N THR A 85 19.70 0.18 4.16
CA THR A 85 19.19 1.36 3.44
C THR A 85 17.69 1.27 3.14
N ASN A 86 17.16 0.05 3.08
CA ASN A 86 15.76 -0.25 2.91
C ASN A 86 15.46 -1.54 3.70
N ALA A 87 14.59 -1.44 4.70
CA ALA A 87 14.31 -2.56 5.59
C ALA A 87 12.91 -2.46 6.22
N LEU A 88 12.25 -3.61 6.29
CA LEU A 88 11.08 -3.82 7.12
C LEU A 88 11.52 -4.40 8.47
N VAL A 89 11.28 -3.66 9.55
CA VAL A 89 11.55 -4.09 10.92
C VAL A 89 10.28 -4.72 11.50
N ILE A 90 10.37 -6.00 11.83
CA ILE A 90 9.26 -6.75 12.42
C ILE A 90 9.55 -6.93 13.90
N GLY A 91 8.75 -6.28 14.75
CA GLY A 91 8.83 -6.47 16.19
C GLY A 91 7.85 -7.52 16.71
N GLY A 92 7.87 -7.70 18.04
CA GLY A 92 6.95 -8.60 18.74
C GLY A 92 5.49 -8.10 18.74
N ALA A 93 4.68 -8.64 19.64
CA ALA A 93 3.29 -8.23 19.79
C ALA A 93 3.15 -6.76 20.26
N GLU A 94 4.09 -6.31 21.10
CA GLU A 94 4.21 -4.92 21.52
C GLU A 94 5.50 -4.34 20.93
N LEU A 95 5.37 -3.17 20.32
CA LEU A 95 6.49 -2.39 19.81
C LEU A 95 6.89 -1.34 20.84
N ASP A 96 8.19 -1.14 21.01
CA ASP A 96 8.69 -0.01 21.75
C ASP A 96 8.26 1.31 21.08
N GLN A 97 7.60 2.17 21.85
CA GLN A 97 7.05 3.42 21.32
C GLN A 97 8.16 4.36 20.85
N ASN A 98 9.28 4.41 21.57
CA ASN A 98 10.41 5.26 21.21
C ASN A 98 11.03 4.80 19.89
N PHE A 99 11.21 3.49 19.72
CA PHE A 99 11.68 2.91 18.47
C PHE A 99 10.76 3.22 17.29
N LYS A 100 9.45 3.01 17.46
CA LYS A 100 8.46 3.31 16.41
C LYS A 100 8.49 4.78 16.01
N LEU A 101 8.50 5.70 16.98
CA LEU A 101 8.57 7.15 16.73
C LEU A 101 9.88 7.55 16.04
N ALA A 102 11.00 6.97 16.45
CA ALA A 102 12.31 7.23 15.85
C ALA A 102 12.41 6.70 14.40
N ALA A 103 11.73 5.60 14.07
CA ALA A 103 11.76 5.01 12.74
C ALA A 103 10.81 5.68 11.73
N THR A 104 9.69 6.25 12.19
CA THR A 104 8.59 6.73 11.32
C THR A 104 9.03 7.80 10.31
N ASN A 105 10.06 8.58 10.62
CA ASN A 105 10.55 9.66 9.75
C ASN A 105 11.74 9.24 8.85
N ILE A 106 12.16 7.97 8.87
CA ILE A 106 13.28 7.48 8.07
C ILE A 106 12.72 6.91 6.75
N PRO A 107 13.18 7.39 5.58
CA PRO A 107 12.67 6.89 4.31
C PRO A 107 13.08 5.42 4.10
N ASN A 108 12.20 4.63 3.49
CA ASN A 108 12.40 3.21 3.19
C ASN A 108 12.59 2.31 4.42
N ILE A 109 12.21 2.78 5.61
CA ILE A 109 12.20 1.97 6.83
C ILE A 109 10.78 1.93 7.37
N ASP A 110 10.22 0.73 7.41
CA ASP A 110 8.90 0.49 7.98
C ASP A 110 9.01 -0.37 9.24
N VAL A 111 8.16 -0.09 10.22
CA VAL A 111 8.11 -0.84 11.49
C VAL A 111 6.71 -1.39 11.68
N LEU A 112 6.60 -2.71 11.69
CA LEU A 112 5.33 -3.41 11.86
C LEU A 112 5.38 -4.36 13.08
N PRO A 113 4.27 -4.48 13.82
CA PRO A 113 4.12 -5.55 14.79
C PRO A 113 3.90 -6.88 14.05
N ILE A 114 4.18 -8.00 14.71
CA ILE A 114 4.05 -9.33 14.09
C ILE A 114 2.65 -9.64 13.54
N GLN A 115 1.60 -9.03 14.09
CA GLN A 115 0.22 -9.21 13.61
C GLN A 115 -0.07 -8.43 12.31
N GLY A 116 0.71 -7.38 12.01
CA GLY A 116 0.52 -6.51 10.85
C GLY A 116 1.27 -6.97 9.59
N ILE A 117 2.05 -8.05 9.68
CA ILE A 117 2.86 -8.54 8.57
C ILE A 117 1.98 -8.92 7.38
N ASN A 118 2.38 -8.48 6.20
CA ASN A 118 1.74 -8.83 4.94
C ASN A 118 2.80 -9.20 3.89
N VAL A 119 2.34 -9.57 2.69
CA VAL A 119 3.22 -10.07 1.61
C VAL A 119 3.75 -8.93 0.72
N TYR A 120 3.14 -7.74 0.81
CA TYR A 120 3.43 -6.62 -0.08
C TYR A 120 4.58 -5.76 0.45
N ASP A 121 4.61 -5.54 1.77
CA ASP A 121 5.66 -4.82 2.49
C ASP A 121 6.97 -5.63 2.54
#